data_AF-A0A8H5Q8U3-F1
#
_entry.id   AF-A0A8H5Q8U3-F1
#
_cell.length_a   1.000
_cell.length_b   1.000
_cell.length_c   1.000
_cell.angle_alpha   90.00
_cell.angle_beta   90.00
_cell.angle_gamma   90.00
#
_symmetry.space_group_name_H-M   'P 1'
#
loop_
_entity.id
_entity.type
_entity.pdbx_description
1 polymer ?
#
loop_
_entity_poly.entity_id
_entity_poly.type
_entity_poly.pdbx_seq_one_letter_code
_entity_poly.pdbx_strand_id
1 'polypeptide(L)'
;MGQEESSMSYGGPPVTLTERSLDAVAEYIKTGRSKRIVVLTGAGISTAAGIPDFRSPGTGLYANLARLNLPYAEAVFDISYFRNHPEPFYVLANELYPGKFSPTVSHAFIALLARKGLLQMLFTQNIDCLERVAGVPSDKIIEAHGSFATQRCIECKEEYPDEKMKEHVFGGKVPHCDKEGCEGLVKPDIVFFGEALPKAFDNNTYQVAMADLVLVVGTSLSVYPFAALPGMAQEGKPRVLFNMESVGQIGTRSDDVMELGDCDAGIRKLADALGWRDELEKLWRQIVGDAEADRQIGGREKDNVQDEVERLAAEVGAVVIDESDKGVPLEREPTKHKDGPTVSEKPQDDDKQREPEAATATAPTDLEKDTEEAPMTQQPKLDRAHVEQLEAEASKTESLVTEPPKPQTPEEKPPKAETSKAEAEKEGTVPAALSNEEK
;
A
#
# COMPACT_ATOMS: atom_id res chain seq x y z
N MET A 1 4.97 -28.25 -5.86
CA MET A 1 3.65 -28.78 -6.25
C MET A 1 2.68 -27.63 -6.16
N GLY A 2 2.19 -27.14 -7.29
CA GLY A 2 1.34 -25.96 -7.36
C GLY A 2 0.00 -26.24 -6.67
N GLN A 3 -0.40 -25.36 -5.75
CA GLN A 3 -1.79 -25.22 -5.38
C GLN A 3 -2.42 -24.32 -6.44
N GLU A 4 -3.01 -24.94 -7.47
CA GLU A 4 -4.07 -24.27 -8.22
C GLU A 4 -5.24 -24.11 -7.25
N GLU A 5 -5.37 -22.94 -6.64
CA GLU A 5 -6.62 -22.56 -5.97
C GLU A 5 -7.69 -22.49 -7.05
N SER A 6 -8.52 -23.53 -7.13
CA SER A 6 -9.77 -23.49 -7.88
C SER A 6 -10.57 -22.29 -7.40
N SER A 7 -10.63 -21.21 -8.20
CA SER A 7 -11.45 -20.05 -7.87
C SER A 7 -12.92 -20.47 -7.95
N MET A 8 -13.51 -20.84 -6.81
CA MET A 8 -14.94 -21.05 -6.72
C MET A 8 -15.64 -19.69 -6.82
N SER A 9 -15.94 -19.25 -8.03
CA SER A 9 -16.83 -18.12 -8.24
C SER A 9 -18.26 -18.54 -7.88
N TYR A 10 -19.00 -17.65 -7.22
CA TYR A 10 -20.38 -17.95 -6.84
C TYR A 10 -21.27 -18.03 -8.09
N GLY A 11 -21.82 -19.21 -8.38
CA GLY A 11 -22.64 -19.47 -9.57
C GLY A 11 -24.13 -19.14 -9.46
N GLY A 12 -24.65 -18.84 -8.26
CA GLY A 12 -26.07 -18.50 -8.05
C GLY A 12 -26.40 -17.03 -8.37
N PRO A 13 -27.67 -16.60 -8.26
CA PRO A 13 -28.05 -15.18 -8.36
C PRO A 13 -27.64 -14.37 -7.10
N PRO A 14 -27.46 -13.04 -7.19
CA PRO A 14 -27.27 -12.19 -6.02
C PRO A 14 -28.50 -12.18 -5.10
N VAL A 15 -28.28 -11.89 -3.81
CA VAL A 15 -29.33 -11.91 -2.77
C VAL A 15 -29.85 -10.50 -2.49
N THR A 16 -28.96 -9.51 -2.44
CA THR A 16 -29.25 -8.13 -2.05
C THR A 16 -29.25 -7.16 -3.23
N LEU A 17 -28.33 -7.37 -4.18
CA LEU A 17 -28.26 -6.63 -5.44
C LEU A 17 -29.22 -7.25 -6.47
N THR A 18 -29.67 -6.45 -7.42
CA THR A 18 -30.48 -6.93 -8.55
C THR A 18 -29.66 -7.77 -9.53
N GLU A 19 -28.38 -7.44 -9.68
CA GLU A 19 -27.38 -8.13 -10.50
C GLU A 19 -25.97 -7.76 -9.98
N ARG A 20 -24.93 -8.45 -10.46
CA ARG A 20 -23.53 -8.16 -10.10
C ARG A 20 -22.93 -7.09 -11.01
N SER A 21 -23.48 -5.87 -10.94
CA SER A 21 -23.04 -4.74 -11.76
C SER A 21 -22.82 -3.49 -10.92
N LEU A 22 -22.00 -2.56 -11.42
CA LEU A 22 -21.85 -1.24 -10.79
C LEU A 22 -23.17 -0.45 -10.79
N ASP A 23 -24.04 -0.66 -11.78
CA ASP A 23 -25.37 -0.05 -11.83
C ASP A 23 -26.23 -0.52 -10.66
N ALA A 24 -26.23 -1.82 -10.36
CA ALA A 24 -26.94 -2.37 -9.22
C ALA A 24 -26.37 -1.88 -7.88
N VAL A 25 -25.04 -1.71 -7.77
CA VAL A 25 -24.39 -1.09 -6.60
C VAL A 25 -24.82 0.38 -6.46
N ALA A 26 -24.84 1.14 -7.56
CA ALA A 26 -25.26 2.52 -7.55
C ALA A 26 -26.73 2.66 -7.14
N GLU A 27 -27.62 1.81 -7.64
CA GLU A 27 -29.02 1.72 -7.18
C GLU A 27 -29.10 1.36 -5.69
N TYR A 28 -28.30 0.40 -5.21
CA TYR A 28 -28.22 0.06 -3.79
C TYR A 28 -27.88 1.28 -2.92
N ILE A 29 -26.91 2.10 -3.34
CA ILE A 29 -26.56 3.36 -2.68
C ILE A 29 -27.70 4.38 -2.76
N LYS A 30 -28.26 4.60 -3.96
CA LYS A 30 -29.35 5.57 -4.22
C LYS A 30 -30.62 5.28 -3.43
N THR A 31 -30.94 4.01 -3.15
CA THR A 31 -32.09 3.62 -2.31
C THR A 31 -31.94 4.03 -0.83
N GLY A 32 -30.75 4.47 -0.42
CA GLY A 32 -30.46 4.83 0.98
C GLY A 32 -30.28 3.62 1.89
N ARG A 33 -30.19 2.39 1.33
CA ARG A 33 -29.84 1.17 2.08
C ARG A 33 -28.37 1.16 2.48
N SER A 34 -27.51 1.80 1.70
CA SER A 34 -26.10 2.01 2.03
C SER A 34 -25.89 3.35 2.72
N LYS A 35 -25.78 3.35 4.05
CA LYS A 35 -25.45 4.56 4.83
C LYS A 35 -24.08 4.49 5.50
N ARG A 36 -23.51 3.29 5.58
CA ARG A 36 -22.23 3.02 6.22
C ARG A 36 -21.32 2.33 5.22
N ILE A 37 -20.67 3.12 4.35
CA ILE A 37 -19.71 2.61 3.37
C ILE A 37 -18.35 2.56 4.04
N VAL A 38 -17.76 1.36 4.08
CA VAL A 38 -16.35 1.19 4.46
C VAL A 38 -15.53 1.08 3.20
N VAL A 39 -14.40 1.78 3.16
CA VAL A 39 -13.46 1.71 2.04
C VAL A 39 -12.15 1.12 2.54
N LEU A 40 -11.61 0.15 1.81
CA LEU A 40 -10.35 -0.53 2.07
C LEU A 40 -9.42 -0.27 0.89
N THR A 41 -8.30 0.42 1.12
CA THR A 41 -7.40 0.84 0.04
C THR A 41 -5.97 0.32 0.21
N GLY A 42 -5.25 0.25 -0.91
CA GLY A 42 -3.81 0.00 -0.96
C GLY A 42 -3.14 0.78 -2.08
N ALA A 43 -1.91 0.42 -2.41
CA ALA A 43 -1.03 1.24 -3.26
C ALA A 43 -1.59 1.49 -4.67
N GLY A 44 -2.47 0.62 -5.16
CA GLY A 44 -3.07 0.74 -6.49
C GLY A 44 -3.90 2.01 -6.70
N ILE A 45 -4.40 2.66 -5.64
CA ILE A 45 -5.11 3.94 -5.78
C ILE A 45 -4.17 5.13 -6.02
N SER A 46 -2.87 4.97 -5.75
CA SER A 46 -1.86 6.03 -5.81
C SER A 46 -0.95 5.94 -7.05
N THR A 47 -1.11 4.91 -7.89
CA THR A 47 -0.26 4.70 -9.08
C THR A 47 -0.38 5.85 -10.09
N ALA A 48 -1.60 6.34 -10.35
CA ALA A 48 -1.84 7.48 -11.24
C ALA A 48 -1.25 8.81 -10.69
N ALA A 49 -0.99 8.90 -9.38
CA ALA A 49 -0.27 10.03 -8.79
C ALA A 49 1.22 10.02 -9.13
N GLY A 50 1.75 8.94 -9.73
CA GLY A 50 3.17 8.72 -9.99
C GLY A 50 3.92 8.09 -8.80
N ILE A 51 3.19 7.63 -7.78
CA ILE A 51 3.77 6.84 -6.70
C ILE A 51 3.84 5.38 -7.19
N PRO A 52 5.04 4.81 -7.39
CA PRO A 52 5.13 3.41 -7.74
C PRO A 52 4.51 2.58 -6.62
N ASP A 53 3.77 1.53 -6.99
CA ASP A 53 3.37 0.55 -5.99
C ASP A 53 4.62 -0.19 -5.46
N PHE A 54 4.45 -1.09 -4.51
CA PHE A 54 5.60 -1.82 -3.98
C PHE A 54 6.09 -2.92 -4.94
N ARG A 55 5.19 -3.59 -5.67
CA ARG A 55 5.40 -4.95 -6.19
C ARG A 55 5.32 -5.08 -7.71
N SER A 56 4.85 -4.07 -8.44
CA SER A 56 4.72 -4.15 -9.89
C SER A 56 6.08 -4.41 -10.54
N PRO A 57 6.19 -5.40 -11.42
CA PRO A 57 7.43 -5.67 -12.14
C PRO A 57 7.91 -4.43 -12.90
N GLY A 58 9.21 -4.14 -12.84
CA GLY A 58 9.84 -3.05 -13.61
C GLY A 58 9.60 -1.63 -13.07
N THR A 59 8.41 -1.33 -12.52
CA THR A 59 8.03 0.02 -12.05
C THR A 59 7.91 0.14 -10.55
N GLY A 60 7.69 -0.97 -9.83
CA GLY A 60 7.48 -0.98 -8.38
C GLY A 60 8.72 -0.53 -7.60
N LEU A 61 8.49 -0.02 -6.38
CA LEU A 61 9.52 0.49 -5.48
C LEU A 61 10.65 -0.53 -5.29
N TYR A 62 10.32 -1.81 -5.12
CA TYR A 62 11.29 -2.89 -4.90
C TYR A 62 12.24 -3.12 -6.09
N ALA A 63 11.78 -2.93 -7.33
CA ALA A 63 12.65 -3.02 -8.50
C ALA A 63 13.70 -1.89 -8.51
N ASN A 64 13.30 -0.69 -8.07
CA ASN A 64 14.16 0.49 -8.00
C ASN A 64 15.12 0.49 -6.80
N LEU A 65 14.91 -0.39 -5.83
CA LEU A 65 15.74 -0.53 -4.62
C LEU A 65 16.99 -1.39 -4.83
N ALA A 66 17.18 -2.01 -6.00
CA ALA A 66 18.36 -2.81 -6.32
C ALA A 66 19.70 -2.06 -6.10
N ARG A 67 19.70 -0.74 -6.24
CA ARG A 67 20.88 0.12 -5.98
C ARG A 67 21.31 0.18 -4.51
N LEU A 68 20.44 -0.18 -3.57
CA LEU A 68 20.72 -0.11 -2.14
C LEU A 68 21.38 -1.38 -1.57
N ASN A 69 21.67 -2.38 -2.42
CA ASN A 69 22.34 -3.63 -2.05
C ASN A 69 21.68 -4.33 -0.83
N LEU A 70 20.36 -4.36 -0.82
CA LEU A 70 19.55 -4.99 0.22
C LEU A 70 19.58 -6.53 0.08
N PRO A 71 19.47 -7.30 1.18
CA PRO A 71 19.42 -8.76 1.11
C PRO A 71 18.15 -9.28 0.40
N TYR A 72 17.07 -8.52 0.53
CA TYR A 72 15.78 -8.69 -0.16
C TYR A 72 15.07 -7.33 -0.14
N ALA A 73 14.13 -7.09 -1.04
CA ALA A 73 13.62 -5.73 -1.27
C ALA A 73 12.81 -5.17 -0.08
N GLU A 74 12.09 -6.04 0.64
CA GLU A 74 11.32 -5.70 1.83
C GLU A 74 12.18 -5.33 3.04
N ALA A 75 13.50 -5.63 3.02
CA ALA A 75 14.39 -5.42 4.15
C ALA A 75 14.45 -3.95 4.59
N VAL A 76 14.27 -3.00 3.66
CA VAL A 76 14.24 -1.56 3.98
C VAL A 76 13.08 -1.18 4.91
N PHE A 77 12.02 -1.98 4.95
CA PHE A 77 10.86 -1.83 5.83
C PHE A 77 10.81 -2.92 6.90
N ASP A 78 11.90 -3.63 7.20
CA ASP A 78 11.98 -4.61 8.29
C ASP A 78 12.58 -3.95 9.54
N ILE A 79 11.91 -4.06 10.69
CA ILE A 79 12.35 -3.35 11.91
C ILE A 79 13.67 -3.89 12.47
N SER A 80 13.96 -5.18 12.25
CA SER A 80 15.22 -5.80 12.69
C SER A 80 16.36 -5.35 11.80
N TYR A 81 16.12 -5.26 10.49
CA TYR A 81 17.09 -4.69 9.55
C TYR A 81 17.35 -3.22 9.84
N PHE A 82 16.30 -2.41 10.02
CA PHE A 82 16.39 -0.98 10.32
C PHE A 82 17.22 -0.67 11.58
N ARG A 83 17.13 -1.51 12.62
CA ARG A 83 17.96 -1.34 13.83
C ARG A 83 19.46 -1.45 13.57
N ASN A 84 19.85 -2.27 12.60
CA ASN A 84 21.26 -2.53 12.29
C ASN A 84 21.77 -1.69 11.11
N HIS A 85 20.89 -1.37 10.18
CA HIS A 85 21.17 -0.66 8.92
C HIS A 85 20.05 0.35 8.62
N PRO A 86 19.93 1.46 9.36
CA PRO A 86 18.89 2.46 9.16
C PRO A 86 19.08 3.33 7.91
N GLU A 87 20.32 3.44 7.39
CA GLU A 87 20.69 4.36 6.32
C GLU A 87 19.90 4.15 5.03
N PRO A 88 19.69 2.91 4.53
CA PRO A 88 18.91 2.67 3.32
C PRO A 88 17.48 3.21 3.41
N PHE A 89 16.84 3.11 4.58
CA PHE A 89 15.52 3.69 4.79
C PHE A 89 15.56 5.21 4.69
N TYR A 90 16.58 5.87 5.24
CA TYR A 90 16.66 7.34 5.21
C TYR A 90 17.00 7.90 3.83
N VAL A 91 17.75 7.16 3.01
CA VAL A 91 17.91 7.46 1.59
C VAL A 91 16.55 7.40 0.87
N LEU A 92 15.76 6.36 1.15
CA LEU A 92 14.44 6.17 0.56
C LEU A 92 13.40 7.18 1.08
N ALA A 93 13.44 7.51 2.37
CA ALA A 93 12.49 8.41 3.02
C ALA A 93 12.53 9.82 2.41
N ASN A 94 13.69 10.27 1.94
CA ASN A 94 13.81 11.53 1.21
C ASN A 94 13.04 11.49 -0.12
N GLU A 95 13.08 10.36 -0.82
CA GLU A 95 12.34 10.17 -2.07
C GLU A 95 10.84 10.12 -1.82
N LEU A 96 10.41 9.40 -0.79
CA LEU A 96 9.00 9.20 -0.40
C LEU A 96 8.38 10.35 0.40
N TYR A 97 9.17 11.36 0.81
CA TYR A 97 8.69 12.40 1.72
C TYR A 97 7.43 13.12 1.15
N PRO A 98 6.37 13.33 1.96
CA PRO A 98 5.12 13.90 1.48
C PRO A 98 5.26 15.27 0.81
N GLY A 99 4.33 15.58 -0.11
CA GLY A 99 4.21 16.89 -0.78
C GLY A 99 4.65 16.92 -2.25
N LYS A 100 5.12 15.80 -2.79
CA LYS A 100 5.51 15.68 -4.22
C LYS A 100 4.39 15.15 -5.11
N PHE A 101 3.39 14.51 -4.51
CA PHE A 101 2.34 13.80 -5.21
C PHE A 101 0.97 14.38 -4.86
N SER A 102 0.03 14.24 -5.79
CA SER A 102 -1.32 14.78 -5.66
C SER A 102 -2.34 13.64 -5.67
N PRO A 103 -3.46 13.78 -4.93
CA PRO A 103 -4.50 12.77 -4.90
C PRO A 103 -5.05 12.37 -6.29
N THR A 104 -5.47 11.12 -6.42
CA THR A 104 -6.10 10.60 -7.64
C THR A 104 -7.63 10.75 -7.60
N VAL A 105 -8.31 10.31 -8.66
CA VAL A 105 -9.79 10.33 -8.70
C VAL A 105 -10.37 9.41 -7.63
N SER A 106 -9.74 8.26 -7.39
CA SER A 106 -10.12 7.34 -6.31
C SER A 106 -10.09 8.03 -4.94
N HIS A 107 -9.06 8.81 -4.64
CA HIS A 107 -8.97 9.59 -3.40
C HIS A 107 -10.09 10.64 -3.30
N ALA A 108 -10.32 11.40 -4.39
CA ALA A 108 -11.37 12.40 -4.45
C ALA A 108 -12.77 11.79 -4.27
N PHE A 109 -13.00 10.58 -4.76
CA PHE A 109 -14.26 9.86 -4.57
C PHE A 109 -14.48 9.49 -3.10
N ILE A 110 -13.45 9.05 -2.38
CA ILE A 110 -13.54 8.78 -0.94
C ILE A 110 -13.87 10.07 -0.17
N ALA A 111 -13.24 11.19 -0.54
CA ALA A 111 -13.58 12.50 0.02
C ALA A 111 -15.03 12.90 -0.31
N LEU A 112 -15.52 12.60 -1.51
CA LEU A 112 -16.90 12.83 -1.91
C LEU A 112 -17.89 11.99 -1.09
N LEU A 113 -17.59 10.72 -0.82
CA LEU A 113 -18.38 9.87 0.08
C LEU A 113 -18.47 10.47 1.47
N ALA A 114 -17.37 11.02 2.00
CA ALA A 114 -17.36 11.71 3.29
C ALA A 114 -18.25 12.96 3.27
N ARG A 115 -18.14 13.80 2.23
CA ARG A 115 -18.97 15.01 2.05
C ARG A 115 -20.46 14.70 1.93
N LYS A 116 -20.80 13.55 1.34
CA LYS A 116 -22.18 13.06 1.24
C LYS A 116 -22.68 12.35 2.50
N GLY A 117 -21.84 12.21 3.53
CA GLY A 117 -22.21 11.57 4.79
C GLY A 117 -22.36 10.04 4.69
N LEU A 118 -21.75 9.42 3.67
CA LEU A 118 -21.86 7.98 3.41
C LEU A 118 -20.63 7.19 3.88
N LEU A 119 -19.48 7.86 4.04
CA LEU A 119 -18.26 7.22 4.51
C LEU A 119 -18.35 6.89 6.01
N GLN A 120 -18.39 5.60 6.33
CA GLN A 120 -18.29 5.10 7.69
C GLN A 120 -16.86 5.20 8.19
N MET A 121 -15.93 4.58 7.46
CA MET A 121 -14.51 4.52 7.78
C MET A 121 -13.72 4.18 6.52
N LEU A 122 -12.54 4.78 6.38
CA LEU A 122 -11.52 4.41 5.41
C LEU A 122 -10.40 3.68 6.16
N PHE A 123 -10.05 2.48 5.71
CA PHE A 123 -8.82 1.80 6.11
C PHE A 123 -7.87 1.84 4.92
N THR A 124 -6.67 2.39 5.11
CA THR A 124 -5.65 2.46 4.06
C THR A 124 -4.39 1.73 4.51
N GLN A 125 -3.78 0.99 3.58
CA GLN A 125 -2.43 0.43 3.71
C GLN A 125 -1.35 1.44 3.29
N ASN A 126 -1.74 2.55 2.68
CA ASN A 126 -0.82 3.53 2.15
C ASN A 126 -0.28 4.42 3.26
N ILE A 127 0.92 4.94 3.02
CA ILE A 127 1.65 5.82 3.93
C ILE A 127 1.85 7.23 3.34
N ASP A 128 1.36 7.44 2.11
CA ASP A 128 1.57 8.64 1.29
C ASP A 128 0.75 9.86 1.74
N CYS A 129 -0.23 9.65 2.64
CA CYS A 129 -1.13 10.66 3.19
C CYS A 129 -2.07 11.33 2.17
N LEU A 130 -2.20 10.80 0.95
CA LEU A 130 -3.00 11.43 -0.10
C LEU A 130 -4.50 11.46 0.23
N GLU A 131 -4.99 10.58 1.11
CA GLU A 131 -6.37 10.59 1.58
C GLU A 131 -6.66 11.84 2.43
N ARG A 132 -5.68 12.27 3.25
CA ARG A 132 -5.77 13.54 4.00
C ARG A 132 -5.74 14.73 3.06
N VAL A 133 -4.86 14.71 2.07
CA VAL A 133 -4.73 15.79 1.06
C VAL A 133 -6.01 15.92 0.23
N ALA A 134 -6.68 14.81 -0.08
CA ALA A 134 -7.99 14.81 -0.75
C ALA A 134 -9.13 15.41 0.10
N GLY A 135 -8.89 15.61 1.40
CA GLY A 135 -9.85 16.18 2.33
C GLY A 135 -10.77 15.14 2.97
N VAL A 136 -10.35 13.88 3.08
CA VAL A 136 -11.05 12.91 3.93
C VAL A 136 -10.86 13.33 5.40
N PRO A 137 -11.93 13.43 6.21
CA PRO A 137 -11.81 13.81 7.62
C PRO A 137 -10.89 12.86 8.40
N SER A 138 -10.00 13.40 9.24
CA SER A 138 -9.00 12.59 9.95
C SER A 138 -9.60 11.55 10.90
N ASP A 139 -10.78 11.81 11.45
CA ASP A 139 -11.53 10.88 12.31
C ASP A 139 -12.17 9.71 11.52
N LYS A 140 -12.10 9.76 10.19
CA LYS A 140 -12.59 8.73 9.26
C LYS A 140 -11.47 7.92 8.63
N ILE A 141 -10.20 8.20 8.94
CA ILE A 141 -9.05 7.51 8.34
C ILE A 141 -8.38 6.62 9.38
N ILE A 142 -8.21 5.35 9.04
CA ILE A 142 -7.35 4.41 9.74
C ILE A 142 -6.18 4.09 8.83
N GLU A 143 -5.03 4.69 9.12
CA GLU A 143 -3.74 4.41 8.49
C GLU A 143 -3.18 3.12 9.08
N ALA A 144 -3.55 1.97 8.49
CA ALA A 144 -3.24 0.65 9.03
C ALA A 144 -1.73 0.39 9.10
N HIS A 145 -0.98 0.92 8.14
CA HIS A 145 0.48 0.86 8.13
C HIS A 145 1.13 2.17 8.60
N GLY A 146 0.36 3.01 9.31
CA GLY A 146 0.84 4.30 9.78
C GLY A 146 1.10 5.29 8.65
N SER A 147 1.87 6.34 8.91
CA SER A 147 2.11 7.41 7.93
C SER A 147 3.35 8.25 8.26
N PHE A 148 3.74 9.10 7.31
CA PHE A 148 4.76 10.13 7.52
C PHE A 148 4.27 11.35 8.32
N ALA A 149 3.04 11.33 8.84
CA ALA A 149 2.45 12.48 9.51
C ALA A 149 3.08 12.79 10.88
N THR A 150 3.62 11.79 11.56
CA THR A 150 4.32 11.92 12.85
C THR A 150 5.52 10.98 12.91
N GLN A 151 6.41 11.18 13.88
CA GLN A 151 7.60 10.35 14.09
C GLN A 151 7.89 10.14 15.57
N ARG A 152 8.41 8.97 15.92
CA ARG A 152 8.72 8.58 17.30
C ARG A 152 10.02 7.78 17.40
N CYS A 153 10.64 7.82 18.57
CA CYS A 153 11.72 6.91 18.91
C CYS A 153 11.22 5.46 18.92
N ILE A 154 11.94 4.53 18.28
CA ILE A 154 11.55 3.12 18.23
C ILE A 154 11.62 2.43 19.59
N GLU A 155 12.45 2.93 20.51
CA GLU A 155 12.68 2.37 21.85
C GLU A 155 11.74 2.97 22.89
N CYS A 156 11.83 4.28 23.15
CA CYS A 156 11.08 4.93 24.23
C CYS A 156 9.73 5.53 23.79
N LYS A 157 9.40 5.50 22.49
CA LYS A 157 8.17 6.04 21.89
C LYS A 157 7.96 7.55 22.07
N GLU A 158 8.99 8.28 22.48
CA GLU A 158 8.98 9.74 22.56
C GLU A 158 8.73 10.33 21.16
N GLU A 159 7.86 11.34 21.10
CA GLU A 159 7.60 12.09 19.86
C GLU A 159 8.84 12.88 19.46
N TYR A 160 9.08 12.93 18.16
CA TYR A 160 10.20 13.66 17.59
C TYR A 160 9.69 14.84 16.75
N PRO A 161 10.26 16.04 16.85
CA PRO A 161 9.74 17.20 16.11
C PRO A 161 9.85 17.08 14.58
N ASP A 162 8.80 17.47 13.85
CA ASP A 162 8.73 17.42 12.37
C ASP A 162 9.92 18.12 11.70
N GLU A 163 10.23 19.34 12.15
CA GLU A 163 11.29 20.15 11.51
C GLU A 163 12.67 19.52 11.66
N LYS A 164 12.94 18.85 12.79
CA LYS A 164 14.17 18.08 12.96
C LYS A 164 14.18 16.85 12.06
N MET A 165 13.05 16.13 11.99
CA MET A 165 12.95 14.96 11.11
C MET A 165 13.21 15.34 9.65
N LYS A 166 12.66 16.45 9.17
CA LYS A 166 12.94 16.99 7.83
C LYS A 166 14.42 17.25 7.63
N GLU A 167 15.09 17.94 8.56
CA GLU A 167 16.53 18.21 8.46
C GLU A 167 17.34 16.91 8.33
N HIS A 168 17.01 15.89 9.12
CA HIS A 168 17.65 14.60 9.08
C HIS A 168 17.42 13.87 7.74
N VAL A 169 16.15 13.77 7.30
CA VAL A 169 15.77 13.09 6.05
C VAL A 169 16.40 13.77 4.84
N PHE A 170 16.26 15.09 4.70
CA PHE A 170 16.83 15.83 3.56
C PHE A 170 18.35 15.94 3.62
N GLY A 171 18.94 15.86 4.82
CA GLY A 171 20.38 15.81 5.03
C GLY A 171 20.99 14.42 4.87
N GLY A 172 20.19 13.36 4.66
CA GLY A 172 20.67 11.98 4.60
C GLY A 172 21.29 11.48 5.91
N LYS A 173 20.83 11.98 7.05
CA LYS A 173 21.35 11.66 8.38
C LYS A 173 20.34 10.86 9.19
N VAL A 174 20.82 9.86 9.92
CA VAL A 174 19.98 9.03 10.80
C VAL A 174 19.64 9.78 12.10
N PRO A 175 18.35 10.05 12.39
CA PRO A 175 17.93 10.72 13.62
C PRO A 175 17.96 9.77 14.82
N HIS A 176 18.40 10.32 15.95
CA HIS A 176 18.42 9.65 17.25
C HIS A 176 17.53 10.41 18.23
N CYS A 177 17.07 9.72 19.27
CA CYS A 177 16.18 10.29 20.26
C CYS A 177 16.84 11.45 21.01
N ASP A 178 16.10 12.55 21.19
CA ASP A 178 16.56 13.71 21.98
C ASP A 178 16.42 13.49 23.49
N LYS A 179 15.74 12.43 23.92
CA LYS A 179 15.45 12.16 25.33
C LYS A 179 16.71 11.73 26.05
N GLU A 180 17.04 12.43 27.13
CA GLU A 180 18.21 12.12 27.95
C GLU A 180 18.19 10.64 28.41
N GLY A 181 19.30 9.95 28.17
CA GLY A 181 19.45 8.52 28.47
C GLY A 181 18.83 7.56 27.45
N CYS A 182 18.25 8.05 26.34
CA CYS A 182 17.78 7.21 25.24
C CYS A 182 18.62 7.45 23.99
N GLU A 183 19.33 6.41 23.52
CA GLU A 183 20.09 6.44 22.27
C GLU A 183 19.32 5.78 21.10
N GLY A 184 18.01 5.59 21.27
CA GLY A 184 17.19 4.89 20.29
C GLY A 184 17.05 5.67 18.97
N LEU A 185 17.00 4.92 17.86
CA LEU A 185 16.69 5.49 16.54
C LEU A 185 15.29 6.09 16.54
N VAL A 186 15.11 7.16 15.78
CA VAL A 186 13.78 7.71 15.48
C VAL A 186 13.38 7.21 14.10
N LYS A 187 12.09 7.07 13.82
CA LYS A 187 11.54 6.93 12.47
C LYS A 187 10.14 7.55 12.37
N PRO A 188 9.65 7.88 11.17
CA PRO A 188 8.23 8.15 10.95
C PRO A 188 7.38 7.00 11.47
N ASP A 189 6.15 7.30 11.90
CA ASP A 189 5.19 6.33 12.43
C ASP A 189 4.58 5.45 11.34
N ILE A 190 5.42 4.92 10.46
CA ILE A 190 5.13 3.88 9.47
C ILE A 190 5.38 2.53 10.14
N VAL A 191 4.47 1.58 9.94
CA VAL A 191 4.62 0.21 10.44
C VAL A 191 5.60 -0.55 9.58
N PHE A 192 6.67 -1.04 10.19
CA PHE A 192 7.63 -1.93 9.54
C PHE A 192 7.21 -3.39 9.74
N PHE A 193 7.68 -4.30 8.87
CA PHE A 193 7.59 -5.73 9.11
C PHE A 193 8.23 -6.07 10.46
N GLY A 194 7.50 -6.87 11.25
CA GLY A 194 7.85 -7.18 12.64
C GLY A 194 7.30 -6.20 13.69
N GLU A 195 6.67 -5.09 13.29
CA GLU A 195 5.96 -4.21 14.21
C GLU A 195 4.46 -4.53 14.28
N ALA A 196 3.85 -4.21 15.42
CA ALA A 196 2.40 -4.25 15.57
C ALA A 196 1.76 -3.07 14.81
N LEU A 197 0.58 -3.31 14.23
CA LEU A 197 -0.23 -2.24 13.65
C LEU A 197 -0.69 -1.26 14.75
N PRO A 198 -1.08 -0.02 14.39
CA PRO A 198 -1.57 0.94 15.36
C PRO A 198 -2.83 0.42 16.05
N LYS A 199 -2.98 0.68 17.35
CA LYS A 199 -4.20 0.28 18.11
C LYS A 199 -5.50 0.77 17.48
N ALA A 200 -5.45 1.90 16.75
CA ALA A 200 -6.58 2.42 16.00
C ALA A 200 -7.11 1.42 14.96
N PHE A 201 -6.25 0.57 14.39
CA PHE A 201 -6.65 -0.51 13.48
C PHE A 201 -7.56 -1.51 14.21
N ASP A 202 -7.05 -2.17 15.25
CA ASP A 202 -7.78 -3.19 16.01
C ASP A 202 -9.09 -2.64 16.59
N ASN A 203 -9.02 -1.45 17.19
CA ASN A 203 -10.16 -0.79 17.82
C ASN A 203 -11.27 -0.42 16.84
N ASN A 204 -11.01 -0.38 15.52
CA ASN A 204 -12.00 0.03 14.52
C ASN A 204 -12.38 -1.08 13.54
N THR A 205 -11.74 -2.24 13.54
CA THR A 205 -12.07 -3.36 12.61
C THR A 205 -13.56 -3.75 12.64
N TYR A 206 -14.24 -3.63 13.79
CA TYR A 206 -15.68 -3.88 13.92
C TYR A 206 -16.55 -3.01 12.99
N GLN A 207 -16.04 -1.86 12.54
CA GLN A 207 -16.73 -0.98 11.59
C GLN A 207 -16.99 -1.68 10.26
N VAL A 208 -16.11 -2.61 9.86
CA VAL A 208 -16.30 -3.41 8.64
C VAL A 208 -17.49 -4.35 8.79
N ALA A 209 -17.66 -4.96 9.97
CA ALA A 209 -18.80 -5.82 10.27
C ALA A 209 -20.14 -5.04 10.34
N MET A 210 -20.08 -3.73 10.63
CA MET A 210 -21.25 -2.85 10.63
C MET A 210 -21.58 -2.24 9.27
N ALA A 211 -20.71 -2.42 8.27
CA ALA A 211 -20.84 -1.79 6.95
C ALA A 211 -22.09 -2.28 6.21
N ASP A 212 -22.71 -1.36 5.47
CA ASP A 212 -23.76 -1.71 4.51
C ASP A 212 -23.20 -2.09 3.14
N LEU A 213 -21.97 -1.62 2.85
CA LEU A 213 -21.23 -1.83 1.62
C LEU A 213 -19.74 -1.68 1.92
N VAL A 214 -18.93 -2.60 1.38
CA VAL A 214 -17.47 -2.52 1.46
C VAL A 214 -16.90 -2.29 0.06
N LEU A 215 -16.13 -1.22 -0.11
CA LEU A 215 -15.37 -0.96 -1.32
C LEU A 215 -13.91 -1.36 -1.07
N VAL A 216 -13.37 -2.24 -1.91
CA VAL A 216 -11.96 -2.66 -1.89
C VAL A 216 -11.30 -2.09 -3.14
N VAL A 217 -10.31 -1.22 -2.98
CA VAL A 217 -9.77 -0.42 -4.09
C VAL A 217 -8.24 -0.51 -4.11
N GLY A 218 -7.67 -1.01 -5.20
CA GLY A 218 -6.23 -0.95 -5.47
C GLY A 218 -5.36 -1.68 -4.44
N THR A 219 -5.71 -2.90 -4.05
CA THR A 219 -4.92 -3.68 -3.09
C THR A 219 -4.79 -5.14 -3.50
N SER A 220 -3.66 -5.76 -3.20
CA SER A 220 -3.44 -7.20 -3.40
C SER A 220 -4.06 -8.09 -2.32
N LEU A 221 -4.51 -7.52 -1.20
CA LEU A 221 -5.00 -8.26 -0.02
C LEU A 221 -4.07 -9.39 0.43
N SER A 222 -2.75 -9.15 0.40
CA SER A 222 -1.74 -10.17 0.73
C SER A 222 -1.06 -9.96 2.07
N VAL A 223 -1.26 -8.80 2.70
CA VAL A 223 -0.62 -8.44 3.98
C VAL A 223 -1.65 -8.54 5.09
N TYR A 224 -1.40 -9.43 6.06
CA TYR A 224 -2.21 -9.57 7.25
C TYR A 224 -1.76 -8.61 8.35
N PRO A 225 -2.68 -8.13 9.21
CA PRO A 225 -4.09 -8.52 9.33
C PRO A 225 -5.05 -7.80 8.36
N PHE A 226 -4.59 -6.83 7.56
CA PHE A 226 -5.45 -6.03 6.68
C PHE A 226 -6.25 -6.88 5.67
N ALA A 227 -5.61 -7.90 5.09
CA ALA A 227 -6.21 -8.84 4.14
C ALA A 227 -7.48 -9.54 4.67
N ALA A 228 -7.66 -9.64 6.00
CA ALA A 228 -8.83 -10.25 6.60
C ALA A 228 -10.07 -9.33 6.65
N LEU A 229 -9.89 -8.00 6.53
CA LEU A 229 -10.98 -7.04 6.71
C LEU A 229 -12.19 -7.29 5.77
N PRO A 230 -12.02 -7.54 4.46
CA PRO A 230 -13.17 -7.81 3.59
C PRO A 230 -13.99 -9.04 4.00
N GLY A 231 -13.39 -9.98 4.74
CA GLY A 231 -14.06 -11.16 5.29
C GLY A 231 -14.99 -10.83 6.46
N MET A 232 -14.74 -9.74 7.18
CA MET A 232 -15.53 -9.30 8.33
C MET A 232 -16.88 -8.69 7.96
N ALA A 233 -17.07 -8.31 6.69
CA ALA A 233 -18.36 -7.85 6.19
C ALA A 233 -19.42 -8.95 6.37
N GLN A 234 -20.62 -8.58 6.80
CA GLN A 234 -21.71 -9.53 6.98
C GLN A 234 -22.14 -10.17 5.67
N GLU A 235 -22.61 -11.43 5.74
CA GLU A 235 -23.18 -12.11 4.57
C GLU A 235 -24.39 -11.34 4.02
N GLY A 236 -24.53 -11.29 2.70
CA GLY A 236 -25.56 -10.49 2.01
C GLY A 236 -25.29 -8.98 2.00
N LYS A 237 -24.23 -8.47 2.63
CA LYS A 237 -23.74 -7.11 2.40
C LYS A 237 -22.81 -7.11 1.17
N PRO A 238 -23.06 -6.27 0.15
CA PRO A 238 -22.22 -6.25 -1.03
C PRO A 238 -20.78 -5.86 -0.73
N ARG A 239 -19.84 -6.49 -1.46
CA ARG A 239 -18.44 -6.09 -1.51
C ARG A 239 -18.07 -5.81 -2.96
N VAL A 240 -17.39 -4.70 -3.20
CA VAL A 240 -17.05 -4.27 -4.57
C VAL A 240 -15.55 -4.11 -4.67
N LEU A 241 -14.93 -4.87 -5.57
CA LEU A 241 -13.51 -4.77 -5.86
C LEU A 241 -13.29 -3.87 -7.09
N PHE A 242 -12.41 -2.89 -6.94
CA PHE A 242 -11.82 -2.10 -8.02
C PHE A 242 -10.32 -2.39 -8.03
N ASN A 243 -9.85 -3.20 -8.98
CA ASN A 243 -8.46 -3.62 -9.01
C ASN A 243 -8.06 -4.17 -10.38
N MET A 244 -6.77 -4.16 -10.72
CA MET A 244 -6.29 -4.76 -11.98
C MET A 244 -6.54 -6.28 -12.02
N GLU A 245 -6.46 -6.94 -10.87
CA GLU A 245 -6.54 -8.39 -10.75
C GLU A 245 -7.57 -8.81 -9.70
N SER A 246 -8.08 -10.04 -9.83
CA SER A 246 -8.87 -10.67 -8.78
C SER A 246 -7.97 -10.99 -7.59
N VAL A 247 -8.42 -10.64 -6.37
CA VAL A 247 -7.61 -10.74 -5.15
C VAL A 247 -8.42 -11.22 -3.96
N GLY A 248 -7.74 -11.93 -3.05
CA GLY A 248 -8.35 -12.50 -1.87
C GLY A 248 -9.55 -13.39 -2.20
N GLN A 249 -10.60 -13.29 -1.39
CA GLN A 249 -11.84 -14.06 -1.55
C GLN A 249 -12.98 -13.24 -2.18
N ILE A 250 -12.68 -12.15 -2.89
CA ILE A 250 -13.72 -11.36 -3.54
C ILE A 250 -14.19 -12.08 -4.82
N GLY A 251 -15.50 -12.12 -5.06
CA GLY A 251 -16.12 -12.90 -6.14
C GLY A 251 -16.67 -14.27 -5.69
N THR A 252 -16.46 -14.61 -4.42
CA THR A 252 -16.92 -15.89 -3.83
C THR A 252 -18.28 -15.77 -3.14
N ARG A 253 -18.76 -14.55 -2.85
CA ARG A 253 -20.09 -14.32 -2.24
C ARG A 253 -21.12 -13.90 -3.29
N SER A 254 -22.39 -14.09 -2.93
CA SER A 254 -23.52 -13.87 -3.83
C SER A 254 -23.63 -12.42 -4.35
N ASP A 255 -23.30 -11.44 -3.52
CA ASP A 255 -23.39 -10.00 -3.81
C ASP A 255 -22.02 -9.33 -4.06
N ASP A 256 -20.97 -10.11 -4.32
CA ASP A 256 -19.69 -9.55 -4.73
C ASP A 256 -19.75 -9.00 -6.16
N VAL A 257 -19.17 -7.82 -6.38
CA VAL A 257 -18.98 -7.21 -7.70
C VAL A 257 -17.50 -6.96 -7.90
N MET A 258 -16.98 -7.31 -9.08
CA MET A 258 -15.58 -7.11 -9.44
C MET A 258 -15.51 -6.24 -10.68
N GLU A 259 -15.01 -5.02 -10.51
CA GLU A 259 -14.64 -4.11 -11.59
C GLU A 259 -13.13 -4.23 -11.80
N LEU A 260 -12.76 -5.09 -12.76
CA LEU A 260 -11.35 -5.36 -13.06
C LEU A 260 -10.80 -4.34 -14.06
N GLY A 261 -9.63 -3.80 -13.74
CA GLY A 261 -8.92 -2.79 -14.52
C GLY A 261 -8.46 -1.61 -13.65
N ASP A 262 -8.24 -0.48 -14.32
CA ASP A 262 -7.79 0.75 -13.68
C ASP A 262 -8.78 1.24 -12.61
N CYS A 263 -8.27 1.54 -11.41
CA CYS A 263 -9.10 1.96 -10.28
C CYS A 263 -9.86 3.26 -10.56
N ASP A 264 -9.19 4.27 -11.13
CA ASP A 264 -9.82 5.56 -11.41
C ASP A 264 -10.88 5.45 -12.50
N ALA A 265 -10.66 4.61 -13.52
CA ALA A 265 -11.66 4.30 -14.54
C ALA A 265 -12.88 3.57 -13.95
N GLY A 266 -12.67 2.58 -13.08
CA GLY A 266 -13.75 1.87 -12.40
C GLY A 266 -14.56 2.79 -11.48
N ILE A 267 -13.88 3.64 -10.70
CA ILE A 267 -14.51 4.66 -9.85
C ILE A 267 -15.32 5.65 -10.67
N ARG A 268 -14.82 6.07 -11.85
CA ARG A 268 -15.56 6.91 -12.79
C ARG A 268 -16.85 6.23 -13.29
N LYS A 269 -16.81 4.95 -13.62
CA LYS A 269 -18.01 4.18 -14.01
C LYS A 269 -19.04 4.13 -12.88
N LEU A 270 -18.60 3.90 -11.63
CA LEU A 270 -19.50 3.95 -10.47
C LEU A 270 -20.07 5.36 -10.27
N ALA A 271 -19.25 6.40 -10.43
CA ALA A 271 -19.69 7.79 -10.35
C ALA A 271 -20.69 8.15 -11.46
N ASP A 272 -20.51 7.64 -12.67
CA ASP A 272 -21.47 7.79 -13.77
C ASP A 272 -22.82 7.15 -13.38
N ALA A 273 -22.82 5.91 -12.88
CA ALA A 273 -24.03 5.21 -12.45
C ALA A 273 -24.75 5.88 -11.25
N LEU A 274 -23.99 6.57 -10.38
CA LEU A 274 -24.51 7.37 -9.28
C LEU A 274 -25.01 8.76 -9.72
N GLY A 275 -24.68 9.20 -10.94
CA GLY A 275 -24.91 10.57 -11.40
C GLY A 275 -24.00 11.61 -10.71
N TRP A 276 -22.83 11.19 -10.24
CA TRP A 276 -21.86 12.03 -9.50
C TRP A 276 -20.62 12.38 -10.33
N ARG A 277 -20.56 12.00 -11.61
CA ARG A 277 -19.36 12.18 -12.44
C ARG A 277 -18.86 13.62 -12.47
N ASP A 278 -19.71 14.56 -12.84
CA ASP A 278 -19.34 15.97 -12.96
C ASP A 278 -18.91 16.56 -11.61
N GLU A 279 -19.58 16.16 -10.52
CA GLU A 279 -19.25 16.59 -9.15
C GLU A 279 -17.89 16.03 -8.72
N LEU A 280 -17.60 14.77 -9.03
CA LEU A 280 -16.34 14.10 -8.74
C LEU A 280 -15.18 14.74 -9.52
N GLU A 281 -15.32 14.93 -10.83
CA GLU A 281 -14.27 15.53 -11.67
C GLU A 281 -14.00 16.98 -11.25
N LYS A 282 -15.05 17.75 -10.94
CA LYS A 282 -14.91 19.11 -10.42
C LYS A 282 -14.20 19.12 -9.08
N LEU A 283 -14.57 18.23 -8.16
CA LEU A 283 -13.92 18.12 -6.85
C LEU A 283 -12.44 17.77 -7.01
N TRP A 284 -12.13 16.74 -7.78
CA TRP A 284 -10.77 16.28 -8.00
C TRP A 284 -9.90 17.39 -8.63
N ARG A 285 -10.37 18.04 -9.71
CA ARG A 285 -9.68 19.17 -10.33
C ARG A 285 -9.50 20.36 -9.39
N GLN A 286 -10.43 20.60 -8.46
CA GLN A 286 -10.27 21.62 -7.42
C GLN A 286 -9.19 21.26 -6.39
N ILE A 287 -9.00 19.98 -6.09
CA ILE A 287 -7.98 19.50 -5.14
C ILE A 287 -6.60 19.61 -5.78
N VAL A 288 -6.44 19.14 -7.02
CA VAL A 288 -5.12 18.95 -7.64
C VAL A 288 -4.72 20.03 -8.64
N GLY A 289 -5.70 20.77 -9.17
CA GLY A 289 -5.52 21.73 -10.27
C GLY A 289 -5.57 21.08 -11.65
N ASP A 290 -5.99 21.84 -12.67
CA ASP A 290 -6.22 21.31 -14.02
C ASP A 290 -4.97 20.70 -14.67
N ALA A 291 -3.82 21.35 -14.52
CA ALA A 291 -2.57 20.87 -15.11
C ALA A 291 -2.14 19.50 -14.57
N GLU A 292 -2.35 19.30 -13.26
CA GLU A 292 -2.06 18.03 -12.59
C GLU A 292 -3.05 16.94 -12.99
N ALA A 293 -4.34 17.28 -13.03
CA ALA A 293 -5.38 16.38 -13.49
C ALA A 293 -5.11 15.89 -14.93
N ASP A 294 -4.76 16.81 -15.83
CA ASP A 294 -4.45 16.49 -17.22
C ASP A 294 -3.18 15.63 -17.34
N ARG A 295 -2.17 15.86 -16.47
CA ARG A 295 -0.96 15.02 -16.40
C ARG A 295 -1.30 13.59 -15.96
N GLN A 296 -2.12 13.41 -14.93
CA GLN A 296 -2.52 12.08 -14.47
C GLN A 296 -3.31 11.32 -15.55
N ILE A 297 -4.19 12.02 -16.29
CA ILE A 297 -4.92 11.44 -17.43
C ILE A 297 -3.94 11.05 -18.56
N GLY A 298 -3.07 11.96 -18.98
CA GLY A 298 -2.15 11.73 -20.10
C GLY A 298 -1.01 10.76 -19.78
N GLY A 299 -0.59 10.65 -18.52
CA GLY A 299 0.33 9.62 -18.05
C GLY A 299 -0.27 8.23 -18.22
N ARG A 300 -1.55 8.08 -17.85
CA ARG A 300 -2.25 6.80 -17.96
C ARG A 300 -2.45 6.32 -19.39
N GLU A 301 -2.66 7.23 -20.35
CA GLU A 301 -2.73 6.84 -21.77
C GLU A 301 -1.43 6.17 -22.24
N LYS A 302 -0.28 6.62 -21.74
CA LYS A 302 1.02 6.01 -22.06
C LYS A 302 1.20 4.66 -21.38
N ASP A 303 0.82 4.58 -20.11
CA ASP A 303 0.90 3.33 -19.34
C ASP A 303 0.01 2.25 -19.96
N ASN A 304 -1.22 2.58 -20.36
CA ASN A 304 -2.13 1.65 -21.05
C ASN A 304 -1.53 1.08 -22.34
N VAL A 305 -0.87 1.93 -23.14
CA VAL A 305 -0.20 1.49 -24.37
C VAL A 305 0.95 0.55 -24.03
N GLN A 306 1.71 0.85 -22.99
CA GLN A 306 2.81 0.00 -22.54
C GLN A 306 2.30 -1.35 -21.99
N ASP A 307 1.28 -1.34 -21.14
CA ASP A 307 0.62 -2.53 -20.58
C ASP A 307 0.08 -3.43 -21.71
N GLU A 308 -0.52 -2.83 -22.75
CA GLU A 308 -1.04 -3.57 -23.91
C GLU A 308 0.10 -4.21 -24.73
N VAL A 309 1.20 -3.48 -24.93
CA VAL A 309 2.41 -4.02 -25.59
C VAL A 309 2.99 -5.18 -24.81
N GLU A 310 3.11 -5.06 -23.49
CA GLU A 310 3.64 -6.13 -22.63
C GLU A 310 2.73 -7.36 -22.61
N ARG A 311 1.41 -7.16 -22.53
CA ARG A 311 0.45 -8.26 -22.62
C ARG A 311 0.55 -8.99 -23.96
N LEU A 312 0.57 -8.25 -25.07
CA LEU A 312 0.72 -8.85 -26.40
C LEU A 312 2.06 -9.57 -26.54
N ALA A 313 3.15 -9.03 -25.97
CA ALA A 313 4.44 -9.71 -25.95
C ALA A 313 4.41 -11.01 -25.14
N ALA A 314 3.70 -11.04 -24.01
CA ALA A 314 3.51 -12.24 -23.20
C ALA A 314 2.64 -13.30 -23.94
N GLU A 315 1.58 -12.88 -24.62
CA GLU A 315 0.74 -13.77 -25.44
C GLU A 315 1.54 -14.36 -26.62
N VAL A 316 2.32 -13.55 -27.33
CA VAL A 316 3.19 -14.04 -28.42
C VAL A 316 4.28 -14.96 -27.87
N GLY A 317 4.89 -14.64 -26.72
CA GLY A 317 5.88 -15.49 -26.05
C GLY A 317 5.32 -16.85 -25.62
N ALA A 318 4.05 -16.90 -25.20
CA ALA A 318 3.36 -18.14 -24.86
C ALA A 318 3.01 -18.99 -26.09
N VAL A 319 2.78 -18.37 -27.26
CA VAL A 319 2.49 -19.07 -28.53
C VAL A 319 3.77 -19.67 -29.18
N VAL A 320 4.96 -19.15 -28.87
CA VAL A 320 6.23 -19.62 -29.46
C VAL A 320 6.79 -20.89 -28.77
N ILE A 321 6.04 -21.51 -27.85
CA ILE A 321 6.40 -22.80 -27.23
C ILE A 321 5.39 -23.89 -27.58
N ASP A 322 5.00 -24.00 -28.84
CA ASP A 322 4.44 -25.24 -29.38
C ASP A 322 4.61 -25.27 -30.90
N GLU A 323 5.80 -25.66 -31.39
CA GLU A 323 5.90 -26.49 -32.59
C GLU A 323 7.32 -27.06 -32.79
N SER A 324 7.38 -28.40 -32.74
CA SER A 324 8.37 -29.33 -33.32
C SER A 324 9.62 -29.73 -32.51
N ASP A 325 9.45 -30.80 -31.74
CA ASP A 325 10.45 -31.87 -31.63
C ASP A 325 10.47 -32.70 -32.94
N LYS A 326 11.67 -32.85 -33.54
CA LYS A 326 12.17 -34.03 -34.30
C LYS A 326 13.53 -33.71 -34.93
N GLY A 327 14.59 -34.25 -34.34
CA GLY A 327 15.98 -33.97 -34.73
C GLY A 327 16.52 -34.70 -35.97
N VAL A 328 17.70 -34.26 -36.41
CA VAL A 328 18.83 -35.06 -36.96
C VAL A 328 20.13 -34.23 -36.78
N PRO A 329 21.24 -34.81 -36.30
CA PRO A 329 22.53 -34.12 -36.23
C PRO A 329 23.31 -34.30 -37.54
N LEU A 330 23.83 -33.21 -38.12
CA LEU A 330 24.80 -33.26 -39.22
C LEU A 330 25.91 -32.24 -38.99
N GLU A 331 27.10 -32.76 -38.71
CA GLU A 331 28.38 -32.08 -38.84
C GLU A 331 28.58 -31.57 -40.28
N ARG A 332 29.23 -30.40 -40.42
CA ARG A 332 30.25 -30.13 -41.45
C ARG A 332 30.99 -28.82 -41.19
N GLU A 333 32.31 -28.95 -41.18
CA GLU A 333 33.35 -27.92 -41.06
C GLU A 333 33.56 -27.11 -42.38
N PRO A 334 34.46 -26.10 -42.42
CA PRO A 334 34.25 -24.80 -43.08
C PRO A 334 34.81 -24.71 -44.51
N THR A 335 34.32 -23.73 -45.29
CA THR A 335 34.97 -23.32 -46.55
C THR A 335 35.15 -21.81 -46.66
N LYS A 336 36.41 -21.46 -46.95
CA LYS A 336 36.92 -20.14 -47.37
C LYS A 336 36.38 -19.78 -48.75
N HIS A 337 36.19 -18.48 -49.04
CA HIS A 337 36.67 -17.89 -50.29
C HIS A 337 36.87 -16.37 -50.16
N LYS A 338 38.02 -15.93 -50.69
CA LYS A 338 38.48 -14.55 -50.90
C LYS A 338 37.89 -14.01 -52.22
N ASP A 339 37.68 -12.69 -52.34
CA ASP A 339 38.51 -11.78 -53.15
C ASP A 339 37.94 -10.34 -53.14
N GLY A 340 38.83 -9.35 -53.05
CA GLY A 340 38.55 -7.90 -53.11
C GLY A 340 38.41 -7.37 -54.55
N PRO A 341 38.55 -6.05 -54.83
CA PRO A 341 39.71 -5.24 -54.39
C PRO A 341 39.48 -3.73 -54.06
N THR A 342 40.45 -3.17 -53.29
CA THR A 342 41.10 -1.82 -53.28
C THR A 342 40.28 -0.53 -53.53
N VAL A 343 40.47 0.58 -52.77
CA VAL A 343 41.52 1.64 -52.91
C VAL A 343 41.67 2.37 -51.55
N SER A 344 42.82 2.33 -50.85
CA SER A 344 43.95 3.29 -50.80
C SER A 344 43.63 4.72 -50.36
N GLU A 345 44.12 5.14 -49.18
CA GLU A 345 45.07 6.27 -49.00
C GLU A 345 45.38 6.52 -47.50
N LYS A 346 46.69 6.56 -47.17
CA LYS A 346 47.33 7.17 -45.99
C LYS A 346 48.41 8.11 -46.52
N PRO A 347 48.83 9.13 -45.75
CA PRO A 347 50.21 9.12 -45.18
C PRO A 347 50.23 9.52 -43.68
N GLN A 348 50.98 8.84 -42.79
CA GLN A 348 52.38 9.11 -42.34
C GLN A 348 52.49 10.30 -41.34
N ASP A 349 53.28 10.34 -40.27
CA ASP A 349 54.55 9.70 -39.85
C ASP A 349 54.72 9.88 -38.30
N ASP A 350 55.31 8.91 -37.57
CA ASP A 350 56.62 8.97 -36.83
C ASP A 350 56.49 9.33 -35.33
N ASP A 351 57.26 8.88 -34.35
CA ASP A 351 58.35 7.89 -34.17
C ASP A 351 58.64 7.82 -32.63
N LYS A 352 59.38 6.79 -32.19
CA LYS A 352 60.20 6.65 -30.96
C LYS A 352 59.66 5.89 -29.72
N GLN A 353 59.85 4.57 -29.82
CA GLN A 353 60.70 3.71 -28.96
C GLN A 353 61.18 4.25 -27.59
N ARG A 354 61.00 3.45 -26.51
CA ARG A 354 62.09 2.77 -25.76
C ARG A 354 61.55 1.85 -24.63
N GLU A 355 61.75 0.54 -24.75
CA GLU A 355 62.13 -0.33 -23.60
C GLU A 355 63.66 -0.59 -23.70
N PRO A 356 64.37 -1.20 -22.71
CA PRO A 356 64.34 -2.68 -22.56
C PRO A 356 64.60 -3.27 -21.13
N GLU A 357 64.21 -4.55 -21.01
CA GLU A 357 64.87 -5.71 -20.33
C GLU A 357 64.99 -5.75 -18.78
N ALA A 358 64.52 -6.75 -18.02
CA ALA A 358 64.48 -8.25 -18.09
C ALA A 358 65.66 -8.94 -17.36
N ALA A 359 65.33 -9.80 -16.38
CA ALA A 359 66.02 -11.04 -15.91
C ALA A 359 65.58 -11.38 -14.46
N THR A 360 65.38 -12.61 -13.96
CA THR A 360 65.40 -14.00 -14.44
C THR A 360 64.88 -14.91 -13.30
N ALA A 361 64.10 -15.93 -13.67
CA ALA A 361 63.89 -17.28 -13.11
C ALA A 361 64.23 -17.64 -11.64
N THR A 362 63.29 -18.29 -10.92
CA THR A 362 63.25 -19.76 -10.66
C THR A 362 62.20 -20.12 -9.59
N ALA A 363 61.47 -21.23 -9.80
CA ALA A 363 60.61 -21.90 -8.80
C ALA A 363 61.45 -22.94 -8.00
N PRO A 364 61.00 -23.45 -6.83
CA PRO A 364 60.03 -24.57 -6.85
C PRO A 364 59.02 -24.68 -5.68
N THR A 365 57.93 -25.38 -5.99
CA THR A 365 57.12 -26.36 -5.20
C THR A 365 56.35 -25.96 -3.92
N ASP A 366 55.04 -26.22 -4.04
CA ASP A 366 54.09 -26.84 -3.10
C ASP A 366 53.79 -26.17 -1.76
N LEU A 367 52.59 -25.59 -1.66
CA LEU A 367 51.69 -25.72 -0.50
C LEU A 367 50.24 -25.56 -0.98
N GLU A 368 49.40 -26.46 -0.49
CA GLU A 368 48.07 -26.82 -0.96
C GLU A 368 47.01 -25.74 -0.69
N LYS A 369 45.95 -25.76 -1.52
CA LYS A 369 44.75 -24.93 -1.42
C LYS A 369 43.82 -25.48 -0.33
N ASP A 370 43.53 -24.65 0.68
CA ASP A 370 42.34 -24.79 1.52
C ASP A 370 41.18 -24.01 0.91
N THR A 371 40.18 -24.73 0.40
CA THR A 371 38.80 -24.25 0.28
C THR A 371 37.88 -25.42 0.64
N GLU A 372 37.55 -25.57 1.92
CA GLU A 372 36.43 -26.40 2.36
C GLU A 372 35.12 -25.64 2.21
N GLU A 373 34.18 -26.27 1.50
CA GLU A 373 32.78 -25.85 1.38
C GLU A 373 32.07 -25.96 2.74
N ALA A 374 31.40 -24.89 3.16
CA ALA A 374 30.51 -24.92 4.32
C ALA A 374 29.19 -25.65 3.99
N PRO A 375 28.65 -26.51 4.88
CA PRO A 375 27.46 -27.29 4.59
C PRO A 375 26.18 -26.45 4.66
N MET A 376 25.27 -26.72 3.72
CA MET A 376 23.89 -26.23 3.73
C MET A 376 23.17 -26.64 5.02
N THR A 377 22.65 -25.65 5.76
CA THR A 377 21.79 -25.87 6.93
C THR A 377 20.40 -26.34 6.47
N GLN A 378 20.05 -27.58 6.84
CA GLN A 378 18.70 -28.12 6.69
C GLN A 378 17.78 -27.47 7.73
N GLN A 379 16.60 -27.00 7.30
CA GLN A 379 15.51 -26.61 8.20
C GLN A 379 15.09 -27.79 9.10
N PRO A 380 14.81 -27.58 10.41
CA PRO A 380 14.33 -28.66 11.25
C PRO A 380 12.90 -29.03 10.85
N LYS A 381 12.69 -30.30 10.48
CA LYS A 381 11.35 -30.88 10.33
C LYS A 381 10.73 -31.04 11.72
N LEU A 382 9.64 -30.32 11.99
CA LEU A 382 8.80 -30.54 13.17
C LEU A 382 8.19 -31.96 13.08
N ASP A 383 8.35 -32.73 14.15
CA ASP A 383 7.82 -34.08 14.27
C ASP A 383 6.29 -34.03 14.32
N ARG A 384 5.65 -34.88 13.51
CA ARG A 384 4.19 -34.97 13.36
C ARG A 384 3.51 -35.32 14.69
N ALA A 385 4.19 -36.03 15.57
CA ALA A 385 3.71 -36.32 16.93
C ALA A 385 3.58 -35.05 17.79
N HIS A 386 4.40 -34.02 17.54
CA HIS A 386 4.37 -32.75 18.28
C HIS A 386 3.22 -31.85 17.82
N VAL A 387 2.90 -31.90 16.52
CA VAL A 387 1.77 -31.15 15.93
C VAL A 387 0.44 -31.74 16.39
N GLU A 388 0.29 -33.06 16.39
CA GLU A 388 -0.93 -33.75 16.86
C GLU A 388 -1.17 -33.50 18.38
N GLN A 389 -0.11 -33.29 19.16
CA GLN A 389 -0.21 -32.98 20.59
C GLN A 389 -0.69 -31.53 20.85
N LEU A 390 -0.23 -30.57 20.04
CA LEU A 390 -0.65 -29.16 20.10
C LEU A 390 -2.11 -28.99 19.63
N GLU A 391 -2.54 -29.74 18.61
CA GLU A 391 -3.92 -29.73 18.13
C GLU A 391 -4.90 -30.35 19.17
N ALA A 392 -4.46 -31.39 19.89
CA ALA A 392 -5.25 -32.00 20.97
C ALA A 392 -5.38 -31.10 22.21
N GLU A 393 -4.39 -30.24 22.49
CA GLU A 393 -4.45 -29.24 23.57
C GLU A 393 -5.35 -28.05 23.19
N ALA A 394 -5.30 -27.59 21.93
CA ALA A 394 -6.17 -26.52 21.42
C ALA A 394 -7.66 -26.92 21.43
N SER A 395 -7.97 -28.18 21.11
CA SER A 395 -9.34 -28.70 21.13
C SER A 395 -9.93 -28.81 22.54
N LYS A 396 -9.10 -28.98 23.58
CA LYS A 396 -9.58 -28.99 24.98
C LYS A 396 -9.99 -27.61 25.48
N THR A 397 -9.35 -26.55 24.99
CA THR A 397 -9.67 -25.16 25.36
C THR A 397 -10.96 -24.63 24.75
N GLU A 398 -11.43 -25.18 23.62
CA GLU A 398 -12.70 -24.76 23.00
C GLU A 398 -13.96 -25.29 23.70
N SER A 399 -13.81 -26.24 24.64
CA SER A 399 -14.95 -26.85 25.35
C SER A 399 -15.43 -26.12 26.62
N LEU A 400 -14.82 -24.97 26.97
CA LEU A 400 -15.10 -24.24 28.22
C LEU A 400 -15.80 -22.88 28.06
N VAL A 401 -16.32 -22.54 26.88
CA VAL A 401 -17.09 -21.30 26.68
C VAL A 401 -18.50 -21.61 26.19
N THR A 402 -19.34 -22.10 27.09
CA THR A 402 -20.79 -22.18 26.89
C THR A 402 -21.52 -21.65 28.12
N GLU A 403 -21.61 -20.32 28.24
CA GLU A 403 -22.81 -19.64 28.76
C GLU A 403 -22.64 -18.10 28.67
N PRO A 404 -23.61 -17.36 28.09
CA PRO A 404 -23.59 -15.90 28.11
C PRO A 404 -23.93 -15.35 29.50
N PRO A 405 -23.30 -14.25 29.97
CA PRO A 405 -23.60 -13.67 31.26
C PRO A 405 -25.02 -13.07 31.30
N LYS A 406 -25.73 -13.30 32.42
CA LYS A 406 -27.06 -12.71 32.68
C LYS A 406 -27.00 -11.18 32.75
N PRO A 407 -28.04 -10.47 32.26
CA PRO A 407 -28.08 -9.01 32.30
C PRO A 407 -28.16 -8.49 33.74
N GLN A 408 -27.24 -7.59 34.09
CA GLN A 408 -27.26 -6.84 35.34
C GLN A 408 -28.28 -5.70 35.25
N THR A 409 -29.10 -5.56 36.30
CA THR A 409 -30.04 -4.44 36.50
C THR A 409 -29.30 -3.11 36.70
N PRO A 410 -29.86 -1.97 36.26
CA PRO A 410 -29.17 -0.68 36.37
C PRO A 410 -29.15 -0.17 37.81
N GLU A 411 -27.96 0.13 38.32
CA GLU A 411 -27.74 0.85 39.58
C GLU A 411 -28.22 2.31 39.49
N GLU A 412 -28.80 2.76 40.61
CA GLU A 412 -29.37 4.09 40.83
C GLU A 412 -28.34 5.21 40.74
N LYS A 413 -28.77 6.32 40.14
CA LYS A 413 -28.03 7.58 40.05
C LYS A 413 -28.12 8.34 41.38
N PRO A 414 -27.03 8.93 41.93
CA PRO A 414 -27.12 9.72 43.15
C PRO A 414 -27.80 11.08 42.91
N PRO A 415 -28.39 11.71 43.95
CA PRO A 415 -29.32 12.82 43.80
C PRO A 415 -28.63 14.15 43.48
N LYS A 416 -29.34 14.99 42.72
CA LYS A 416 -28.99 16.37 42.41
C LYS A 416 -29.15 17.24 43.67
N ALA A 417 -28.11 17.99 44.01
CA ALA A 417 -28.17 19.04 45.01
C ALA A 417 -29.02 20.22 44.51
N GLU A 418 -30.06 20.56 45.26
CA GLU A 418 -30.84 21.78 45.15
C GLU A 418 -29.99 22.99 45.59
N THR A 419 -30.02 24.06 44.81
CA THR A 419 -29.59 25.39 45.28
C THR A 419 -30.81 26.30 45.35
N SER A 420 -31.12 26.71 46.56
CA SER A 420 -32.20 27.62 46.95
C SER A 420 -31.91 29.05 46.53
N LYS A 421 -32.96 29.74 46.04
CA LYS A 421 -33.05 31.19 45.93
C LYS A 421 -32.96 31.86 47.30
N ALA A 422 -32.27 33.00 47.37
CA ALA A 422 -32.59 34.09 48.29
C ALA A 422 -32.22 35.44 47.63
N GLU A 423 -33.14 36.38 47.74
CA GLU A 423 -33.21 37.72 47.15
C GLU A 423 -32.41 38.77 47.93
N ALA A 424 -32.01 39.85 47.26
CA ALA A 424 -32.03 41.27 47.68
C ALA A 424 -31.26 42.11 46.62
N GLU A 425 -31.94 42.99 45.87
CA GLU A 425 -31.93 44.46 46.05
C GLU A 425 -30.52 45.09 45.91
N LYS A 426 -30.22 46.09 45.08
CA LYS A 426 -30.95 47.31 44.70
C LYS A 426 -30.18 48.09 43.62
N GLU A 427 -30.95 48.85 42.84
CA GLU A 427 -30.68 50.21 42.29
C GLU A 427 -29.48 50.48 41.36
N GLY A 428 -29.79 51.12 40.22
CA GLY A 428 -28.80 51.88 39.45
C GLY A 428 -29.10 52.09 37.96
N THR A 429 -30.17 52.83 37.66
CA THR A 429 -30.43 53.56 36.39
C THR A 429 -29.14 54.32 35.97
N VAL A 430 -28.74 54.46 34.69
CA VAL A 430 -29.16 55.46 33.65
C VAL A 430 -28.51 55.13 32.26
N PRO A 431 -28.78 55.82 31.12
CA PRO A 431 -29.22 55.16 29.88
C PRO A 431 -28.30 55.41 28.67
N ALA A 432 -28.67 54.81 27.54
CA ALA A 432 -28.13 55.12 26.21
C ALA A 432 -28.70 56.44 25.66
N ALA A 433 -27.87 57.22 24.97
CA ALA A 433 -28.27 58.11 23.85
C ALA A 433 -27.10 58.91 23.26
N LEU A 434 -27.00 58.86 21.91
CA LEU A 434 -26.59 59.94 20.98
C LEU A 434 -25.10 60.35 20.97
N SER A 435 -24.48 60.94 19.95
CA SER A 435 -24.59 61.05 18.48
C SER A 435 -23.50 62.07 18.07
N ASN A 436 -22.80 61.85 16.96
CA ASN A 436 -22.19 62.84 16.04
C ASN A 436 -21.19 63.95 16.48
N GLU A 437 -20.29 64.20 15.52
CA GLU A 437 -19.59 65.45 15.12
C GLU A 437 -18.21 65.84 15.70
N GLU A 438 -17.24 65.80 14.77
CA GLU A 438 -16.12 66.72 14.47
C GLU A 438 -15.44 67.54 15.57
N LYS A 439 -14.13 67.31 15.74
CA LYS A 439 -13.08 68.26 15.32
C LYS A 439 -11.70 67.63 15.25
#